data_AF-A0A965Q1C6-F1
#
_entry.id   AF-A0A965Q1C6-F1
#
_cell.length_a   1.000
_cell.length_b   1.000
_cell.length_c   1.000
_cell.angle_alpha   90.00
_cell.angle_beta   90.00
_cell.angle_gamma   90.00
#
_symmetry.space_group_name_H-M   'P 1'
#
loop_
_entity.id
_entity.type
_entity.pdbx_description
1 polymer ?
#
loop_
_entity_poly.entity_id
_entity_poly.type
_entity_poly.pdbx_seq_one_letter_code
_entity_poly.pdbx_strand_id
1 'polypeptide(L)'
;MAIENLSSPNFALRSIKAYEQAQKGGATEGFEKAGSSDKTGKSRDGFANMLTDAMKEVDSLQKDADHKIEGMVLGKGVQTHEAMIALEKADIAFKLMNNIRMRITRAYEEVMRTQV
;
A
#
# COMPACT_ATOMS: atom_id res chain seq x y z
N MET A 1 -33.40 -32.15 30.68
CA MET A 1 -34.20 -31.07 31.31
C MET A 1 -33.26 -30.09 31.96
N ALA A 2 -33.59 -28.80 31.88
CA ALA A 2 -32.71 -27.64 31.89
C ALA A 2 -31.99 -27.34 33.23
N ILE A 3 -30.75 -26.85 33.13
CA ILE A 3 -30.01 -26.14 34.18
C ILE A 3 -29.94 -24.66 33.77
N GLU A 4 -30.08 -23.79 34.76
CA GLU A 4 -30.43 -22.38 34.71
C GLU A 4 -29.56 -21.48 33.82
N ASN A 5 -30.29 -20.59 33.15
CA ASN A 5 -29.85 -19.34 32.57
C ASN A 5 -29.63 -18.31 33.69
N LEU A 6 -28.46 -17.67 33.75
CA LEU A 6 -28.36 -16.24 34.05
C LEU A 6 -26.97 -15.67 33.69
N SER A 7 -26.98 -14.74 32.73
CA SER A 7 -26.20 -13.49 32.70
C SER A 7 -24.68 -13.54 32.42
N SER A 8 -24.30 -12.66 31.50
CA SER A 8 -23.04 -12.57 30.75
C SER A 8 -21.87 -11.87 31.53
N PRO A 9 -20.77 -11.39 30.89
CA PRO A 9 -19.38 -11.81 31.13
C PRO A 9 -18.44 -10.68 31.63
N ASN A 10 -17.19 -11.00 31.97
CA ASN A 10 -16.01 -10.09 31.94
C ASN A 10 -16.04 -8.79 32.77
N PHE A 11 -16.32 -8.86 34.08
CA PHE A 11 -16.15 -7.74 35.03
C PHE A 11 -14.72 -7.62 35.62
N ALA A 12 -13.90 -8.68 35.55
CA ALA A 12 -12.61 -8.74 36.26
C ALA A 12 -11.44 -7.97 35.60
N LEU A 13 -11.64 -7.34 34.43
CA LEU A 13 -10.55 -6.71 33.65
C LEU A 13 -10.57 -5.17 33.63
N ARG A 14 -11.56 -4.52 34.26
CA ARG A 14 -11.66 -3.04 34.24
C ARG A 14 -11.20 -2.34 35.51
N SER A 15 -11.10 -3.04 36.63
CA SER A 15 -10.77 -2.45 37.94
C SER A 15 -9.27 -2.49 38.30
N ILE A 16 -8.40 -3.09 37.47
CA ILE A 16 -6.99 -3.28 37.83
C ILE A 16 -6.10 -2.03 37.70
N LYS A 17 -6.01 -1.27 36.61
CA LYS A 17 -4.95 -0.22 36.50
C LYS A 17 -5.40 1.10 35.87
N ALA A 18 -6.59 1.51 36.30
CA ALA A 18 -6.89 2.91 36.56
C ALA A 18 -6.10 3.47 37.78
N TYR A 19 -5.29 2.64 38.45
CA TYR A 19 -4.27 3.09 39.38
C TYR A 19 -2.96 3.40 38.64
N GLU A 20 -2.49 4.63 38.81
CA GLU A 20 -1.10 4.84 39.26
C GLU A 20 0.00 4.90 38.19
N GLN A 21 -0.06 5.87 37.27
CA GLN A 21 1.14 6.66 36.88
C GLN A 21 0.89 7.90 36.01
N ALA A 22 -0.32 8.47 36.07
CA ALA A 22 -0.38 9.92 36.04
C ALA A 22 0.46 10.45 37.22
N GLN A 23 1.30 11.45 36.95
CA GLN A 23 2.00 12.31 37.93
C GLN A 23 3.33 11.80 38.50
N LYS A 24 4.46 12.16 37.86
CA LYS A 24 5.45 13.11 38.45
C LYS A 24 6.64 13.42 37.52
N GLY A 25 6.70 14.68 37.07
CA GLY A 25 7.91 15.43 36.66
C GLY A 25 8.42 15.16 35.24
N GLY A 26 8.60 16.13 34.31
CA GLY A 26 8.76 17.57 34.43
C GLY A 26 10.22 18.00 34.26
N ALA A 27 10.53 18.61 33.10
CA ALA A 27 11.71 19.40 32.71
C ALA A 27 13.04 18.70 32.39
N THR A 28 13.46 18.77 31.12
CA THR A 28 14.77 19.35 30.71
C THR A 28 14.69 19.84 29.27
N GLU A 29 14.97 21.13 29.11
CA GLU A 29 15.08 21.88 27.86
C GLU A 29 16.36 21.49 27.08
N GLY A 30 16.27 21.64 25.76
CA GLY A 30 17.31 22.12 24.84
C GLY A 30 18.73 21.56 24.88
N PHE A 31 19.13 20.88 23.80
CA PHE A 31 20.43 21.14 23.17
C PHE A 31 20.29 21.05 21.63
N GLU A 32 20.60 22.17 20.99
CA GLU A 32 20.91 22.26 19.57
C GLU A 32 22.06 21.31 19.18
N LYS A 33 21.99 20.73 17.98
CA LYS A 33 23.05 20.94 16.99
C LYS A 33 22.64 20.54 15.58
N ALA A 34 22.81 21.49 14.69
CA ALA A 34 22.96 21.30 13.26
C ALA A 34 24.04 20.24 12.95
N GLY A 35 23.82 19.45 11.90
CA GLY A 35 24.77 18.47 11.42
C GLY A 35 24.22 17.68 10.25
N SER A 36 24.47 18.21 9.06
CA SER A 36 24.29 17.62 7.73
C SER A 36 24.33 16.10 7.66
N SER A 37 23.35 15.51 6.98
CA SER A 37 23.62 14.35 6.13
C SER A 37 22.92 14.58 4.79
N ASP A 38 23.71 15.17 3.90
CA ASP A 38 23.71 14.90 2.47
C ASP A 38 23.15 13.52 2.14
N LYS A 39 22.05 13.47 1.37
CA LYS A 39 21.54 12.25 0.73
C LYS A 39 21.58 12.42 -0.78
N THR A 40 22.76 12.69 -1.32
CA THR A 40 23.08 12.56 -2.76
C THR A 40 23.15 11.10 -3.26
N GLY A 41 22.66 10.11 -2.48
CA GLY A 41 22.63 8.69 -2.86
C GLY A 41 21.30 8.15 -3.43
N LYS A 42 20.21 8.93 -3.48
CA LYS A 42 18.86 8.39 -3.81
C LYS A 42 18.54 8.21 -5.30
N SER A 43 19.39 8.66 -6.22
CA SER A 43 19.03 8.69 -7.63
C SER A 43 19.06 7.33 -8.34
N ARG A 44 19.85 6.36 -7.85
CA ARG A 44 19.90 5.00 -8.45
C ARG A 44 18.70 4.13 -8.07
N ASP A 45 18.25 4.22 -6.82
CA ASP A 45 17.07 3.45 -6.37
C ASP A 45 15.75 4.12 -6.74
N GLY A 46 15.74 5.42 -7.07
CA GLY A 46 14.52 6.18 -7.34
C GLY A 46 13.70 5.64 -8.52
N PHE A 47 14.34 5.34 -9.65
CA PHE A 47 13.64 4.82 -10.83
C PHE A 47 13.16 3.38 -10.63
N ALA A 48 13.99 2.51 -10.05
CA ALA A 48 13.61 1.12 -9.80
C ALA A 48 12.44 1.02 -8.80
N ASN A 49 12.44 1.86 -7.77
CA ASN A 49 11.34 1.95 -6.82
C ASN A 49 10.08 2.51 -7.47
N MET A 50 10.18 3.61 -8.24
CA MET A 50 9.05 4.17 -8.98
C MET A 50 8.44 3.16 -9.95
N LEU A 51 9.27 2.41 -10.67
CA LEU A 51 8.82 1.35 -11.56
C LEU A 51 8.10 0.25 -10.77
N THR A 52 8.69 -0.21 -9.67
CA THR A 52 8.10 -1.23 -8.80
C THR A 52 6.74 -0.79 -8.27
N ASP A 53 6.59 0.48 -7.89
CA ASP A 53 5.33 1.02 -7.39
C ASP A 53 4.30 1.15 -8.51
N ALA A 54 4.69 1.59 -9.71
CA ALA A 54 3.83 1.58 -10.88
C ALA A 54 3.35 0.17 -11.26
N MET A 55 4.21 -0.85 -11.10
CA MET A 55 3.82 -2.25 -11.32
C MET A 55 2.76 -2.72 -10.32
N LYS A 56 2.89 -2.34 -9.03
CA LYS A 56 1.88 -2.63 -8.00
C LYS A 56 0.57 -1.91 -8.26
N GLU A 57 0.63 -0.67 -8.74
CA GLU A 57 -0.55 0.12 -9.10
C GLU A 57 -1.33 -0.56 -10.24
N VAL A 58 -0.64 -1.03 -11.28
CA VAL A 58 -1.26 -1.80 -12.38
C VAL A 58 -1.92 -3.09 -11.87
N ASP A 59 -1.27 -3.83 -10.96
CA ASP A 59 -1.85 -5.02 -10.33
C ASP A 59 -3.11 -4.69 -9.51
N SER A 60 -3.08 -3.59 -8.77
CA SER A 60 -4.26 -3.10 -8.03
C SER A 60 -5.40 -2.70 -8.96
N LEU A 61 -5.10 -2.03 -10.09
CA LEU A 61 -6.10 -1.64 -11.09
C LEU A 61 -6.74 -2.86 -11.76
N GLN A 62 -5.97 -3.89 -12.07
CA GLN A 62 -6.49 -5.14 -12.62
C GLN A 62 -7.45 -5.82 -11.63
N LYS A 63 -7.05 -5.95 -10.36
CA LYS A 63 -7.90 -6.55 -9.31
C LYS A 63 -9.19 -5.76 -9.05
N ASP A 64 -9.11 -4.44 -9.06
CA ASP A 64 -10.30 -3.58 -8.90
C ASP A 64 -11.24 -3.72 -10.10
N ALA A 65 -10.70 -3.77 -11.32
CA ALA A 65 -11.49 -4.02 -12.53
C ALA A 65 -12.19 -5.40 -12.47
N ASP A 66 -11.47 -6.46 -12.10
CA ASP A 66 -12.03 -7.81 -11.95
C ASP A 66 -13.17 -7.83 -10.93
N HIS A 67 -12.98 -7.22 -9.76
CA HIS A 67 -13.99 -7.15 -8.71
C HIS A 67 -15.23 -6.35 -9.14
N LYS A 68 -15.03 -5.24 -9.86
CA LYS A 68 -16.15 -4.44 -10.41
C LYS A 68 -16.90 -5.19 -11.51
N ILE A 69 -16.21 -5.93 -12.36
CA ILE A 69 -16.82 -6.79 -13.39
C ILE A 69 -17.61 -7.91 -12.74
N GLU A 70 -17.05 -8.57 -11.73
CA GLU A 70 -17.74 -9.62 -10.98
C GLU A 70 -19.01 -9.08 -10.30
N GLY A 71 -18.92 -7.94 -9.61
CA GLY A 71 -20.07 -7.26 -9.00
C GLY A 71 -21.13 -6.81 -10.00
N MET A 72 -20.72 -6.42 -11.21
CA MET A 72 -21.63 -6.09 -12.31
C MET A 72 -22.35 -7.33 -12.83
N VAL A 73 -21.63 -8.43 -13.11
CA VAL A 73 -22.21 -9.69 -13.61
C VAL A 73 -23.17 -10.30 -12.59
N LEU A 74 -22.87 -10.19 -11.30
CA LEU A 74 -23.73 -10.65 -10.21
C LEU A 74 -24.93 -9.72 -9.92
N GLY A 75 -25.07 -8.61 -10.65
CA GLY A 75 -26.17 -7.66 -10.48
C GLY A 75 -26.16 -6.91 -9.15
N LYS A 76 -25.02 -6.87 -8.45
CA LYS A 76 -24.87 -6.29 -7.10
C LYS A 76 -24.76 -4.76 -7.07
N GLY A 77 -25.38 -4.06 -8.03
CA GLY A 77 -25.45 -2.60 -8.03
C GLY A 77 -24.16 -1.86 -8.43
N VAL A 78 -23.18 -2.55 -9.02
CA VAL A 78 -22.07 -1.87 -9.71
C VAL A 78 -22.61 -1.34 -11.03
N GLN A 79 -22.53 -0.03 -11.24
CA GLN A 79 -22.97 0.56 -12.50
C GLN A 79 -22.03 0.10 -13.62
N THR A 80 -22.59 -0.49 -14.68
CA THR A 80 -21.84 -1.06 -15.82
C THR A 80 -20.75 -0.13 -16.35
N HIS A 81 -21.02 1.18 -16.38
CA HIS A 81 -20.07 2.18 -16.85
C HIS A 81 -18.82 2.29 -15.96
N GLU A 82 -18.95 2.16 -14.64
CA GLU A 82 -17.79 2.22 -13.73
C GLU A 82 -16.89 1.00 -13.88
N ALA A 83 -17.48 -0.19 -14.09
CA ALA A 83 -16.73 -1.41 -14.38
C ALA A 83 -15.97 -1.30 -15.72
N MET A 84 -16.63 -0.77 -16.76
CA MET A 84 -15.96 -0.50 -18.05
C MET A 84 -14.83 0.52 -17.92
N ILE A 85 -15.02 1.61 -17.15
CA ILE A 85 -13.96 2.61 -16.93
C ILE A 85 -12.78 2.00 -16.17
N ALA A 86 -13.04 1.19 -15.15
CA ALA A 86 -11.98 0.52 -14.40
C ALA A 86 -11.18 -0.45 -15.29
N LEU A 87 -11.87 -1.21 -16.12
CA LEU A 87 -11.24 -2.11 -17.10
C LEU A 87 -10.38 -1.36 -18.11
N GLU A 88 -10.89 -0.26 -18.68
CA GLU A 88 -10.13 0.56 -19.63
C GLU A 88 -8.88 1.16 -19.00
N LYS A 89 -8.98 1.65 -17.76
CA LYS A 89 -7.82 2.14 -16.98
C LYS A 89 -6.77 1.04 -16.78
N ALA A 90 -7.21 -0.15 -16.40
CA ALA A 90 -6.31 -1.29 -16.20
C ALA A 90 -5.61 -1.69 -17.51
N ASP A 91 -6.32 -1.73 -18.63
CA ASP A 91 -5.77 -2.08 -19.94
C ASP A 91 -4.74 -1.05 -20.45
N ILE A 92 -5.05 0.24 -20.37
CA ILE A 92 -4.12 1.32 -20.75
C ILE A 92 -2.86 1.26 -19.88
N ALA A 93 -3.02 1.12 -18.56
CA ALA A 93 -1.89 1.07 -17.62
C ALA A 93 -1.00 -0.18 -17.87
N PHE A 94 -1.62 -1.32 -18.17
CA PHE A 94 -0.90 -2.54 -18.53
C PHE A 94 -0.13 -2.40 -19.84
N LYS A 95 -0.75 -1.83 -20.90
CA LYS A 95 -0.09 -1.55 -22.18
C LYS A 95 1.14 -0.65 -21.98
N LEU A 96 1.02 0.39 -21.16
CA LEU A 96 2.14 1.27 -20.83
C LEU A 96 3.27 0.51 -20.12
N MET A 97 2.93 -0.29 -19.11
CA MET A 97 3.89 -1.12 -18.37
C MET A 97 4.65 -2.09 -19.29
N ASN A 98 3.95 -2.74 -20.24
CA ASN A 98 4.58 -3.63 -21.21
C ASN A 98 5.58 -2.87 -22.10
N ASN A 99 5.24 -1.66 -22.55
CA ASN A 99 6.16 -0.81 -23.31
C ASN A 99 7.40 -0.42 -22.51
N ILE A 100 7.23 -0.11 -21.22
CA ILE A 100 8.35 0.21 -20.32
C ILE A 100 9.23 -1.03 -20.10
N ARG A 101 8.63 -2.20 -19.84
CA ARG A 101 9.34 -3.49 -19.71
C ARG A 101 10.22 -3.75 -20.93
N MET A 102 9.66 -3.65 -22.14
CA MET A 102 10.42 -3.81 -23.38
C MET A 102 11.59 -2.83 -23.48
N ARG A 103 11.38 -1.56 -23.11
CA ARG A 103 12.42 -0.52 -23.15
C ARG A 103 13.56 -0.80 -22.15
N ILE A 104 13.24 -1.27 -20.96
CA ILE A 104 14.25 -1.59 -19.92
C ILE A 104 15.07 -2.81 -20.33
N THR A 105 14.43 -3.87 -20.83
CA THR A 105 15.15 -5.04 -21.34
C THR A 105 16.10 -4.66 -22.47
N ARG A 106 15.65 -3.85 -23.44
CA ARG A 106 16.51 -3.35 -24.52
C ARG A 106 17.63 -2.44 -24.03
N ALA A 107 17.35 -1.56 -23.07
CA ALA A 107 18.37 -0.68 -22.49
C ALA A 107 19.47 -1.48 -21.78
N TYR A 108 19.10 -2.56 -21.09
CA TYR A 108 20.06 -3.49 -20.49
C TYR A 108 20.90 -4.21 -21.56
N GLU A 109 20.26 -4.72 -22.62
CA GLU A 109 20.95 -5.36 -23.76
C GLU A 109 21.91 -4.39 -24.47
N GLU A 110 21.52 -3.13 -24.70
CA GLU A 110 22.34 -2.12 -25.38
C GLU A 110 23.60 -1.76 -24.57
N VAL A 111 23.47 -1.60 -23.25
CA VAL A 111 24.61 -1.33 -22.35
C VAL A 111 25.61 -2.49 -22.39
N MET A 112 25.13 -3.73 -22.40
CA MET A 112 26.01 -4.91 -22.53
C MET A 112 26.72 -4.97 -23.88
N ARG A 113 26.10 -4.48 -24.96
CA ARG A 113 26.70 -4.44 -26.30
C ARG A 113 27.76 -3.34 -26.46
N THR A 114 27.78 -2.33 -25.60
CA THR A 114 28.75 -1.22 -25.68
C THR A 114 30.07 -1.50 -24.96
N GLN A 115 30.18 -2.58 -24.18
CA GLN A 115 31.38 -2.92 -23.40
C GLN A 115 32.27 -4.01 -24.02
N VAL A 116 32.02 -4.43 -25.27
CA VAL A 116 32.91 -5.33 -26.02
C VAL A 116 33.82 -4.57 -26.97
#